data_AF-A0A5C2SMZ0-F1
#
_entry.id   AF-A0A5C2SMZ0-F1
#
_cell.length_a   1.000
_cell.length_b   1.000
_cell.length_c   1.000
_cell.angle_alpha   90.00
_cell.angle_beta   90.00
_cell.angle_gamma   90.00
#
_symmetry.space_group_name_H-M   'P 1'
#
loop_
_entity.id
_entity.type
_entity.pdbx_description
1 polymer ?
#
loop_
_entity_poly.entity_id
_entity_poly.type
_entity_poly.pdbx_seq_one_letter_code
_entity_poly.pdbx_strand_id
1 'polypeptide(L)'
;MSGNARPSLTMKSRCLLTHRAMYGAEQLGSLPCVLHTIDMLIRDDVIWLFWFDHQGVIQSFGVKFVQHTPMFLLVLMALQRFNTANWGLPNGLPHGAPADEFVKLEELTAEHSTSDSQSSSISVNWSARTCRSLHFVGRCTQIFDALVRRRDAAVAKLSFPDVSRVSEAVIVQRAREVQTAKFDLQRHLPVLHFVADVRPQMSAIREFLNITTDACVARLTIWEKLTPIVHLRGADFRRCWFELIHAHHLLWNHGIRHLDPSAANMMVRYVGGASRCPQ
;
A
#
# COMPACT_ATOMS: atom_id res chain seq x y z
N MET A 1 37.70 26.66 7.47
CA MET A 1 36.49 26.13 8.13
C MET A 1 35.34 27.09 7.84
N SER A 2 34.52 26.79 6.83
CA SER A 2 33.36 27.60 6.45
C SER A 2 32.13 26.71 6.58
N GLY A 3 31.31 26.98 7.61
CA GLY A 3 30.08 26.26 7.88
C GLY A 3 29.02 26.60 6.84
N ASN A 4 28.57 25.61 6.09
CA ASN A 4 27.40 25.69 5.22
C ASN A 4 26.13 25.73 6.09
N ALA A 5 25.66 26.93 6.43
CA ALA A 5 24.32 27.11 6.96
C ALA A 5 23.31 26.93 5.81
N ARG A 6 22.47 25.89 5.89
CA ARG A 6 21.32 25.73 5.00
C ARG A 6 20.42 26.97 5.15
N PRO A 7 19.99 27.62 4.06
CA PRO A 7 19.14 28.81 4.17
C PRO A 7 17.79 28.44 4.81
N SER A 8 17.42 29.15 5.87
CA SER A 8 16.14 28.96 6.55
C SER A 8 15.00 29.43 5.64
N LEU A 9 14.11 28.51 5.23
CA LEU A 9 12.91 28.87 4.47
C LEU A 9 12.04 29.85 5.25
N THR A 10 11.63 30.95 4.60
CA THR A 10 10.70 31.94 5.16
C THR A 10 9.35 31.31 5.50
N MET A 11 8.62 31.88 6.47
CA MET A 11 7.33 31.35 6.96
C MET A 11 6.26 31.21 5.84
N LYS A 12 6.25 32.13 4.86
CA LYS A 12 5.38 32.03 3.67
C LYS A 12 5.78 30.86 2.76
N SER A 13 7.08 30.61 2.58
CA SER A 13 7.58 29.47 1.80
C SER A 13 7.27 28.14 2.48
N ARG A 14 7.30 28.09 3.82
CA ARG A 14 6.89 26.92 4.60
C ARG A 14 5.41 26.60 4.41
N CYS A 15 4.53 27.61 4.46
CA CYS A 15 3.09 27.43 4.25
C CYS A 15 2.76 26.84 2.87
N LEU A 16 3.41 27.33 1.81
CA LEU A 16 3.22 26.82 0.44
C LEU A 16 3.68 25.35 0.30
N LEU A 17 4.83 25.00 0.86
CA LEU A 17 5.32 23.62 0.80
C LEU A 17 4.42 22.67 1.58
N THR A 18 3.93 23.08 2.75
CA THR A 18 2.96 22.30 3.54
C THR A 18 1.65 22.11 2.78
N HIS A 19 1.13 23.16 2.16
CA HIS A 19 -0.09 23.06 1.34
C HIS A 19 0.09 22.09 0.17
N ARG A 20 1.23 22.14 -0.51
CA ARG A 20 1.53 21.25 -1.65
C ARG A 20 1.74 19.80 -1.20
N ALA A 21 2.38 19.59 -0.06
CA ALA A 21 2.48 18.26 0.53
C ALA A 21 1.10 17.69 0.90
N MET A 22 0.18 18.51 1.43
CA MET A 22 -1.20 18.09 1.68
C MET A 22 -1.92 17.76 0.38
N TYR A 23 -1.80 18.60 -0.65
CA TYR A 23 -2.39 18.32 -1.96
C TYR A 23 -1.86 17.03 -2.59
N GLY A 24 -0.54 16.81 -2.56
CA GLY A 24 0.07 15.57 -3.02
C GLY A 24 -0.42 14.35 -2.22
N ALA A 25 -0.55 14.47 -0.91
CA ALA A 25 -1.10 13.41 -0.05
C ALA A 25 -2.57 13.11 -0.37
N GLU A 26 -3.37 14.15 -0.60
CA GLU A 26 -4.75 14.02 -1.00
C GLU A 26 -4.86 13.32 -2.36
N GLN A 27 -4.03 13.66 -3.33
CA GLN A 27 -4.01 13.06 -4.66
C GLN A 27 -3.58 11.58 -4.63
N LEU A 28 -2.54 11.23 -3.87
CA LEU A 28 -2.14 9.84 -3.65
C LEU A 28 -3.23 9.05 -2.90
N GLY A 29 -4.02 9.73 -2.08
CA GLY A 29 -5.11 9.15 -1.31
C GLY A 29 -6.50 9.23 -1.96
N SER A 30 -6.69 9.97 -3.07
CA SER A 30 -8.01 10.32 -3.62
C SER A 30 -8.54 9.24 -4.56
N LEU A 31 -7.66 8.67 -5.38
CA LEU A 31 -8.00 7.58 -6.29
C LEU A 31 -7.46 6.24 -5.75
N PRO A 32 -8.08 5.11 -6.12
CA PRO A 32 -7.50 3.80 -5.85
C PRO A 32 -6.16 3.70 -6.57
N CYS A 33 -5.14 3.27 -5.85
CA CYS A 33 -3.92 2.77 -6.45
C CYS A 33 -3.03 3.79 -7.19
N VAL A 34 -3.11 5.09 -6.89
CA VAL A 34 -2.15 6.08 -7.44
C VAL A 34 -0.77 5.85 -6.83
N LEU A 35 0.23 5.62 -7.67
CA LEU A 35 1.61 5.36 -7.24
C LEU A 35 2.41 6.65 -7.04
N HIS A 36 2.18 7.64 -7.90
CA HIS A 36 2.83 8.94 -7.83
C HIS A 36 1.94 10.04 -8.41
N THR A 37 2.26 11.29 -8.13
CA THR A 37 1.63 12.45 -8.76
C THR A 37 2.66 13.54 -9.04
N ILE A 38 2.39 14.33 -10.09
CA ILE A 38 3.23 15.44 -10.52
C ILE A 38 2.45 16.73 -10.31
N ASP A 39 3.08 17.72 -9.66
CA ASP A 39 2.49 19.04 -9.45
C ASP A 39 3.44 20.14 -9.94
N MET A 40 2.86 21.28 -10.29
CA MET A 40 3.57 22.48 -10.69
C MET A 40 3.21 23.64 -9.77
N LEU A 41 4.22 24.28 -9.21
CA LEU A 41 4.07 25.55 -8.53
C LEU A 41 4.63 26.66 -9.42
N ILE A 42 3.80 27.63 -9.78
CA ILE A 42 4.23 28.84 -10.47
C ILE A 42 4.12 29.99 -9.48
N ARG A 43 5.20 30.77 -9.35
CA ARG A 43 5.21 32.02 -8.58
C ARG A 43 6.06 33.03 -9.34
N ASP A 44 5.45 34.16 -9.66
CA ASP A 44 6.07 35.20 -10.49
C ASP A 44 6.53 34.60 -11.83
N ASP A 45 7.82 34.72 -12.18
CA ASP A 45 8.40 34.14 -13.39
C ASP A 45 9.07 32.78 -13.16
N VAL A 46 8.91 32.16 -11.98
CA VAL A 46 9.59 30.91 -11.59
C VAL A 46 8.59 29.76 -11.47
N ILE A 47 8.96 28.61 -12.06
CA ILE A 47 8.25 27.34 -11.91
C ILE A 47 9.08 26.32 -11.12
N TRP A 48 8.42 25.58 -10.25
CA TRP A 48 8.95 24.37 -9.60
C TRP A 48 8.10 23.16 -9.97
N LEU A 49 8.75 22.06 -10.29
CA LEU A 49 8.12 20.77 -10.47
C LEU A 49 8.26 19.96 -9.20
N PHE A 50 7.18 19.30 -8.82
CA PHE A 50 7.14 18.37 -7.69
C PHE A 50 6.72 17.01 -8.18
N TRP A 51 7.39 15.99 -7.66
CA TRP A 51 6.99 14.59 -7.77
C TRP A 51 6.74 14.06 -6.38
N PHE A 52 5.55 13.53 -6.15
CA PHE A 52 5.15 12.92 -4.90
C PHE A 52 4.91 11.44 -5.12
N ASP A 53 5.54 10.60 -4.30
CA ASP A 53 5.30 9.16 -4.26
C ASP A 53 5.38 8.65 -2.82
N HIS A 54 5.24 7.34 -2.63
CA HIS A 54 5.34 6.75 -1.30
C HIS A 54 6.77 6.68 -0.71
N GLN A 55 7.78 7.10 -1.49
CA GLN A 55 9.17 7.29 -1.04
C GLN A 55 9.46 8.76 -0.66
N GLY A 56 8.50 9.66 -0.83
CA GLY A 56 8.56 11.06 -0.43
C GLY A 56 8.45 12.02 -1.61
N VAL A 57 9.08 13.19 -1.47
CA VAL A 57 8.95 14.30 -2.42
C VAL A 57 10.26 14.55 -3.13
N ILE A 58 10.22 14.66 -4.46
CA ILE A 58 11.31 15.21 -5.27
C ILE A 58 10.86 16.59 -5.74
N GLN A 59 11.73 17.58 -5.58
CA GLN A 59 11.47 18.95 -6.00
C GLN A 59 12.57 19.39 -6.95
N SER A 60 12.18 19.99 -8.08
CA SER A 60 13.14 20.65 -8.96
C SER A 60 13.67 21.95 -8.35
N PHE A 61 14.81 22.43 -8.83
CA PHE A 61 15.14 23.84 -8.64
C PHE A 61 14.11 24.73 -9.39
N GLY A 62 13.99 25.98 -8.97
CA GLY A 62 13.10 26.94 -9.62
C GLY A 62 13.67 27.37 -10.97
N VAL A 63 12.88 27.22 -12.04
CA VAL A 63 13.26 27.62 -13.39
C VAL A 63 12.53 28.90 -13.77
N LYS A 64 13.25 29.92 -14.24
CA LYS A 64 12.63 31.13 -14.78
C LYS A 64 12.01 30.86 -16.14
N PHE A 65 10.73 30.50 -16.17
CA PHE A 65 10.09 29.97 -17.38
C PHE A 65 9.95 31.02 -18.49
N VAL A 66 9.87 32.31 -18.15
CA VAL A 66 9.85 33.40 -19.14
C VAL A 66 11.21 33.49 -19.86
N GLN A 67 12.31 33.47 -19.11
CA GLN A 67 13.67 33.53 -19.66
C GLN A 67 14.06 32.24 -20.38
N HIS A 68 13.51 31.10 -19.95
CA HIS A 68 13.75 29.79 -20.51
C HIS A 68 12.49 29.19 -21.16
N THR A 69 11.76 30.02 -21.91
CA THR A 69 10.48 29.63 -22.55
C THR A 69 10.57 28.33 -23.36
N PRO A 70 11.61 28.11 -24.19
CA PRO A 70 11.73 26.86 -24.94
C PRO A 70 11.81 25.61 -24.03
N MET A 71 12.50 25.72 -22.89
CA MET A 71 12.60 24.63 -21.92
C MET A 71 11.25 24.35 -21.24
N PHE A 72 10.51 25.40 -20.88
CA PHE A 72 9.18 25.25 -20.31
C PHE A 72 8.20 24.58 -21.29
N LEU A 73 8.21 25.01 -22.55
CA LEU A 73 7.42 24.35 -23.61
C LEU A 73 7.82 22.89 -23.80
N LEU A 74 9.11 22.56 -23.73
CA LEU A 74 9.59 21.18 -23.79
C LEU A 74 9.05 20.33 -22.64
N VAL A 75 9.01 20.86 -21.41
CA VAL A 75 8.41 20.17 -20.26
C VAL A 75 6.92 19.89 -20.51
N LEU A 76 6.16 20.89 -20.99
CA LEU A 76 4.74 20.72 -21.30
C LEU A 76 4.52 19.67 -22.40
N MET A 77 5.32 19.70 -23.47
CA MET A 77 5.26 18.71 -24.54
C MET A 77 5.64 17.31 -24.06
N ALA A 78 6.58 17.19 -23.11
CA ALA A 78 6.93 15.90 -22.52
C ALA A 78 5.77 15.34 -21.69
N LEU A 79 5.15 16.17 -20.83
CA LEU A 79 4.02 15.77 -20.01
C LEU A 79 2.78 15.42 -20.84
N GLN A 80 2.55 16.09 -21.97
CA GLN A 80 1.46 15.72 -22.89
C GLN A 80 1.62 14.33 -23.51
N ARG A 81 2.85 13.79 -23.54
CA ARG A 81 3.15 12.45 -24.06
C ARG A 81 3.08 11.35 -23.01
N PHE A 82 2.86 11.70 -21.76
CA PHE A 82 2.78 10.73 -20.67
C PHE A 82 1.52 9.86 -20.83
N ASN A 83 1.72 8.54 -20.77
CA ASN A 83 0.62 7.59 -20.67
C ASN A 83 0.09 7.55 -19.23
N THR A 84 -0.93 6.72 -18.98
CA THR A 84 -1.54 6.55 -17.65
C THR A 84 -0.53 6.16 -16.57
N ALA A 85 0.38 5.22 -16.87
CA ALA A 85 1.46 4.82 -15.96
C ALA A 85 2.42 5.96 -15.65
N ASN A 86 2.76 6.81 -16.63
CA ASN A 86 3.58 7.99 -16.40
C ASN A 86 2.87 9.05 -15.53
N TRP A 87 1.54 9.07 -15.53
CA TRP A 87 0.71 9.89 -14.62
C TRP A 87 0.46 9.23 -13.26
N GLY A 88 1.07 8.07 -12.99
CA GLY A 88 1.00 7.39 -11.70
C GLY A 88 -0.15 6.41 -11.54
N LEU A 89 -0.88 6.12 -12.63
CA LEU A 89 -1.93 5.10 -12.65
C LEU A 89 -1.34 3.76 -13.10
N PRO A 90 -1.21 2.77 -12.21
CA PRO A 90 -0.59 1.49 -12.53
C PRO A 90 -1.37 0.70 -13.57
N ASN A 91 -0.65 -0.15 -14.31
CA ASN A 91 -1.26 -1.06 -15.28
C ASN A 91 -2.05 -2.15 -14.55
N GLY A 92 -3.19 -2.56 -15.10
CA GLY A 92 -4.03 -3.62 -14.52
C GLY A 92 -4.87 -3.21 -13.31
N LEU A 93 -4.85 -1.92 -12.93
CA LEU A 93 -5.70 -1.35 -11.89
C LEU A 93 -6.59 -0.26 -12.49
N PRO A 94 -7.80 -0.04 -11.95
CA PRO A 94 -8.75 0.87 -12.56
C PRO A 94 -8.24 2.32 -12.51
N HIS A 95 -8.44 3.05 -13.61
CA HIS A 95 -8.05 4.45 -13.75
C HIS A 95 -8.94 5.44 -12.97
N GLY A 96 -9.92 4.93 -12.20
CA GLY A 96 -10.83 5.69 -11.36
C GLY A 96 -11.39 4.81 -10.24
N ALA A 97 -12.10 5.39 -9.27
CA ALA A 97 -12.96 4.60 -8.39
C ALA A 97 -14.20 4.20 -9.22
N PRO A 98 -14.36 2.92 -9.64
CA PRO A 98 -15.56 2.50 -10.35
C PRO A 98 -16.79 2.78 -9.48
N ALA A 99 -17.96 2.95 -10.11
CA ALA A 99 -19.24 2.88 -9.39
C ALA A 99 -19.26 1.56 -8.61
N ASP A 100 -19.67 1.56 -7.34
CA ASP A 100 -19.71 0.46 -6.36
C ASP A 100 -19.81 -0.99 -6.93
N GLU A 101 -18.74 -1.45 -7.59
CA GLU A 101 -18.73 -2.62 -8.46
C GLU A 101 -17.43 -3.40 -8.24
N PHE A 102 -17.58 -4.72 -8.25
CA PHE A 102 -16.46 -5.64 -8.19
C PHE A 102 -15.83 -5.81 -9.57
N VAL A 103 -14.65 -5.24 -9.76
CA VAL A 103 -13.86 -5.39 -10.99
C VAL A 103 -12.94 -6.60 -10.86
N LYS A 104 -12.92 -7.47 -11.86
CA LYS A 104 -12.02 -8.63 -11.88
C LYS A 104 -10.56 -8.18 -11.89
N LEU A 105 -9.74 -8.93 -11.16
CA LEU A 105 -8.29 -8.75 -11.18
C LEU A 105 -7.71 -9.47 -12.39
N GLU A 106 -7.70 -8.79 -13.54
CA GLU A 106 -7.09 -9.28 -14.78
C GLU A 106 -5.72 -8.60 -14.96
N GLU A 107 -4.70 -9.37 -15.34
CA GLU A 107 -3.41 -8.86 -15.85
C GLU A 107 -2.52 -8.01 -14.92
N LEU A 108 -2.54 -8.22 -13.59
CA LEU A 108 -1.37 -7.88 -12.79
C LEU A 108 -0.29 -8.95 -13.02
N THR A 109 0.73 -8.62 -13.82
CA THR A 109 1.87 -9.50 -14.08
C THR A 109 2.64 -9.76 -12.78
N ALA A 110 2.33 -10.88 -12.12
CA ALA A 110 3.02 -11.36 -10.94
C ALA A 110 4.42 -11.86 -11.34
N GLU A 111 5.48 -11.12 -10.99
CA GLU A 111 6.85 -11.64 -11.12
C GLU A 111 7.21 -12.68 -10.04
N HIS A 112 6.33 -12.89 -9.07
CA HIS A 112 6.48 -13.87 -7.98
C HIS A 112 5.21 -14.70 -7.80
N SER A 113 4.66 -15.24 -8.89
CA SER A 113 3.51 -16.16 -8.84
C SER A 113 3.93 -17.52 -8.26
N THR A 114 3.43 -17.85 -7.07
CA THR A 114 3.18 -19.24 -6.71
C THR A 114 1.97 -19.72 -7.52
N SER A 115 2.24 -20.37 -8.65
CA SER A 115 1.30 -21.05 -9.57
C SER A 115 0.14 -20.20 -10.14
N ASP A 116 0.23 -19.97 -11.44
CA ASP A 116 -0.83 -19.53 -12.35
C ASP A 116 -2.17 -20.22 -12.10
N SER A 117 -3.24 -19.42 -11.91
CA SER A 117 -4.68 -19.70 -12.18
C SER A 117 -5.63 -18.97 -11.21
N GLN A 118 -5.17 -18.34 -10.14
CA GLN A 118 -6.08 -17.79 -9.12
C GLN A 118 -6.61 -16.36 -9.41
N SER A 119 -5.88 -15.52 -10.16
CA SER A 119 -6.27 -14.11 -10.37
C SER A 119 -7.63 -13.95 -11.06
N SER A 120 -7.95 -14.80 -12.04
CA SER A 120 -9.23 -14.75 -12.79
C SER A 120 -10.47 -15.02 -11.94
N SER A 121 -10.29 -15.58 -10.74
CA SER A 121 -11.35 -15.84 -9.77
C SER A 121 -11.55 -14.71 -8.76
N ILE A 122 -10.70 -13.69 -8.77
CA ILE A 122 -10.68 -12.59 -7.80
C ILE A 122 -11.33 -11.36 -8.43
N SER A 123 -12.21 -10.71 -7.69
CA SER A 123 -12.71 -9.39 -8.01
C SER A 123 -12.61 -8.46 -6.81
N VAL A 124 -12.32 -7.19 -7.06
CA VAL A 124 -12.08 -6.18 -6.02
C VAL A 124 -13.01 -5.00 -6.26
N ASN A 125 -13.65 -4.53 -5.21
CA ASN A 125 -14.40 -3.28 -5.23
C ASN A 125 -13.49 -2.14 -4.79
N TRP A 126 -12.93 -1.43 -5.77
CA TRP A 126 -11.96 -0.36 -5.55
C TRP A 126 -12.57 0.92 -4.95
N SER A 127 -13.89 1.01 -4.91
CA SER A 127 -14.62 2.13 -4.27
C SER A 127 -14.94 1.85 -2.80
N ALA A 128 -15.14 0.58 -2.44
CA ALA A 128 -15.41 0.12 -1.07
C ALA A 128 -14.13 0.11 -0.22
N ARG A 129 -13.60 1.30 0.06
CA ARG A 129 -12.37 1.48 0.83
C ARG A 129 -12.67 1.49 2.33
N THR A 130 -12.23 0.45 3.02
CA THR A 130 -12.43 0.25 4.46
C THR A 130 -11.38 0.99 5.30
N CYS A 131 -10.18 1.23 4.75
CA CYS A 131 -9.11 1.97 5.43
C CYS A 131 -8.43 2.96 4.47
N ARG A 132 -8.31 4.23 4.90
CA ARG A 132 -7.61 5.31 4.18
C ARG A 132 -6.54 5.91 5.08
N SER A 133 -5.28 5.77 4.67
CA SER A 133 -4.17 6.56 5.21
C SER A 133 -4.01 7.84 4.39
N LEU A 134 -4.00 9.00 5.04
CA LEU A 134 -3.63 10.30 4.42
C LEU A 134 -2.12 10.58 4.51
N HIS A 135 -1.34 9.63 5.01
CA HIS A 135 0.11 9.69 4.90
C HIS A 135 0.52 9.29 3.48
N PHE A 136 1.51 9.98 2.93
CA PHE A 136 2.17 9.54 1.69
C PHE A 136 3.46 8.77 1.99
N VAL A 137 4.16 9.00 3.10
CA VAL A 137 5.36 8.21 3.46
C VAL A 137 5.01 7.05 4.40
N GLY A 138 5.71 5.92 4.26
CA GLY A 138 5.48 4.70 5.04
C GLY A 138 4.63 3.69 4.29
N ARG A 139 4.03 2.73 5.01
CA ARG A 139 3.32 1.60 4.37
C ARG A 139 2.02 2.00 3.67
N CYS A 140 1.46 3.15 4.04
CA CYS A 140 0.28 3.79 3.45
C CYS A 140 -0.78 2.80 2.97
N THR A 141 -1.20 1.93 3.90
CA THR A 141 -2.03 0.78 3.56
C THR A 141 -3.44 1.20 3.22
N GLN A 142 -3.93 0.70 2.09
CA GLN A 142 -5.31 0.84 1.64
C GLN A 142 -5.95 -0.55 1.64
N ILE A 143 -7.18 -0.61 2.14
CA ILE A 143 -7.93 -1.85 2.30
C ILE A 143 -9.24 -1.71 1.54
N PHE A 144 -9.54 -2.69 0.69
CA PHE A 144 -10.73 -2.76 -0.15
C PHE A 144 -11.46 -4.09 0.04
N ASP A 145 -12.76 -4.09 -0.17
CA ASP A 145 -13.52 -5.33 -0.22
C ASP A 145 -13.21 -6.12 -1.50
N ALA A 146 -13.10 -7.44 -1.35
CA ALA A 146 -12.81 -8.35 -2.44
C ALA A 146 -13.67 -9.61 -2.36
N LEU A 147 -13.81 -10.29 -3.49
CA LEU A 147 -14.44 -11.59 -3.61
C LEU A 147 -13.48 -12.56 -4.28
N VAL A 148 -13.35 -13.75 -3.72
CA VAL A 148 -12.64 -14.87 -4.31
C VAL A 148 -13.69 -15.88 -4.78
N ARG A 149 -13.51 -16.44 -5.98
CA ARG A 149 -14.45 -17.41 -6.61
C ARG A 149 -15.91 -16.91 -6.62
N ARG A 150 -16.08 -15.58 -6.78
CA ARG A 150 -17.36 -14.84 -6.79
C ARG A 150 -18.21 -14.86 -5.51
N ARG A 151 -17.81 -15.57 -4.46
CA ARG A 151 -18.65 -15.74 -3.25
C ARG A 151 -17.90 -15.69 -1.93
N ASP A 152 -16.61 -16.00 -1.93
CA ASP A 152 -15.82 -16.04 -0.71
C ASP A 152 -15.38 -14.61 -0.37
N ALA A 153 -15.86 -14.11 0.78
CA ALA A 153 -15.53 -12.77 1.24
C ALA A 153 -14.03 -12.66 1.54
N ALA A 154 -13.40 -11.69 0.88
CA ALA A 154 -11.98 -11.43 0.96
C ALA A 154 -11.71 -9.93 1.15
N VAL A 155 -10.44 -9.62 1.39
CA VAL A 155 -9.95 -8.26 1.58
C VAL A 155 -8.74 -8.07 0.69
N ALA A 156 -8.79 -7.04 -0.16
CA ALA A 156 -7.65 -6.58 -0.93
C ALA A 156 -6.89 -5.52 -0.15
N LYS A 157 -5.59 -5.75 0.04
CA LYS A 157 -4.68 -4.86 0.75
C LYS A 157 -3.60 -4.38 -0.20
N LEU A 158 -3.61 -3.09 -0.52
CA LEU A 158 -2.54 -2.39 -1.23
C LEU A 158 -1.65 -1.70 -0.19
N SER A 159 -0.35 -1.93 -0.24
CA SER A 159 0.61 -1.34 0.70
C SER A 159 1.94 -1.05 0.04
N PHE A 160 2.75 -0.22 0.68
CA PHE A 160 4.05 0.24 0.19
C PHE A 160 5.18 -0.17 1.15
N PRO A 161 5.42 -1.47 1.37
CA PRO A 161 6.51 -1.92 2.23
C PRO A 161 7.88 -1.60 1.63
N ASP A 162 8.86 -1.45 2.51
CA ASP A 162 10.29 -1.48 2.17
C ASP A 162 10.63 -2.78 1.42
N VAL A 163 11.41 -2.68 0.35
CA VAL A 163 11.82 -3.82 -0.50
C VAL A 163 12.65 -4.84 0.28
N SER A 164 13.45 -4.40 1.24
CA SER A 164 14.27 -5.28 2.10
C SER A 164 13.44 -6.07 3.11
N ARG A 165 12.19 -5.66 3.34
CA ARG A 165 11.34 -6.27 4.37
C ARG A 165 10.71 -7.57 3.87
N VAL A 166 10.83 -8.62 4.70
CA VAL A 166 10.14 -9.89 4.47
C VAL A 166 8.62 -9.65 4.36
N SER A 167 8.01 -10.17 3.29
CA SER A 167 6.58 -9.98 3.03
C SER A 167 5.70 -10.74 4.03
N GLU A 168 4.52 -10.19 4.34
CA GLU A 168 3.53 -10.88 5.18
C GLU A 168 3.14 -12.25 4.60
N ALA A 169 3.10 -12.37 3.27
CA ALA A 169 2.89 -13.63 2.57
C ALA A 169 3.93 -14.70 2.95
N VAL A 170 5.22 -14.35 2.91
CA VAL A 170 6.31 -15.25 3.30
C VAL A 170 6.26 -15.57 4.79
N ILE A 171 5.94 -14.60 5.65
CA ILE A 171 5.81 -14.82 7.10
C ILE A 171 4.71 -15.84 7.38
N VAL A 172 3.53 -15.69 6.76
CA VAL A 172 2.41 -16.60 6.94
C VAL A 172 2.73 -17.98 6.35
N GLN A 173 3.41 -18.05 5.20
CA GLN A 173 3.84 -19.32 4.63
C GLN A 173 4.77 -20.09 5.58
N ARG A 174 5.79 -19.42 6.15
CA ARG A 174 6.66 -20.01 7.18
C ARG A 174 5.89 -20.42 8.44
N ALA A 175 4.94 -19.60 8.88
CA ALA A 175 4.08 -19.93 10.01
C ALA A 175 3.26 -21.20 9.76
N ARG A 176 2.86 -21.45 8.50
CA ARG A 176 2.15 -22.66 8.09
C ARG A 176 3.04 -23.90 8.03
N GLU A 177 4.36 -23.78 8.10
CA GLU A 177 5.26 -24.94 8.19
C GLU A 177 5.44 -25.41 9.65
N VAL A 178 5.04 -24.59 10.62
CA VAL A 178 5.11 -24.93 12.05
C VAL A 178 4.04 -25.98 12.38
N GLN A 179 4.50 -27.19 12.73
CA GLN A 179 3.67 -28.27 13.21
C GLN A 179 3.66 -28.29 14.74
N THR A 180 2.48 -28.45 15.34
CA THR A 180 2.38 -28.64 16.79
C THR A 180 1.45 -29.79 17.12
N ALA A 181 1.84 -30.61 18.09
CA ALA A 181 1.12 -31.84 18.42
C ALA A 181 -0.22 -31.62 19.15
N LYS A 182 -0.43 -30.45 19.76
CA LYS A 182 -1.56 -30.18 20.67
C LYS A 182 -2.43 -29.00 20.26
N PHE A 183 -2.00 -28.21 19.27
CA PHE A 183 -2.70 -27.01 18.84
C PHE A 183 -2.64 -26.90 17.32
N ASP A 184 -3.79 -26.94 16.65
CA ASP A 184 -3.84 -26.78 15.20
C ASP A 184 -3.60 -25.31 14.83
N LEU A 185 -2.32 -24.94 14.76
CA LEU A 185 -1.91 -23.59 14.40
C LEU A 185 -2.38 -23.19 13.00
N GLN A 186 -2.50 -24.15 12.06
CA GLN A 186 -2.88 -23.88 10.68
C GLN A 186 -4.27 -23.25 10.58
N ARG A 187 -5.17 -23.66 11.46
CA ARG A 187 -6.53 -23.14 11.57
C ARG A 187 -6.58 -21.72 12.13
N HIS A 188 -5.54 -21.30 12.85
CA HIS A 188 -5.46 -19.98 13.48
C HIS A 188 -4.70 -18.96 12.63
N LEU A 189 -4.11 -19.39 11.51
CA LEU A 189 -3.39 -18.51 10.59
C LEU A 189 -4.30 -18.00 9.47
N PRO A 190 -4.12 -16.72 9.03
CA PRO A 190 -4.88 -16.17 7.92
C PRO A 190 -4.55 -16.90 6.61
N VAL A 191 -5.53 -16.95 5.70
CA VAL A 191 -5.39 -17.50 4.35
C VAL A 191 -5.08 -16.36 3.37
N LEU A 192 -3.96 -16.49 2.67
CA LEU A 192 -3.59 -15.64 1.54
C LEU A 192 -4.08 -16.30 0.26
N HIS A 193 -4.81 -15.54 -0.57
CA HIS A 193 -5.29 -15.97 -1.88
C HIS A 193 -4.42 -15.47 -3.03
N PHE A 194 -3.81 -14.29 -2.89
CA PHE A 194 -3.03 -13.68 -3.97
C PHE A 194 -2.01 -12.67 -3.44
N VAL A 195 -0.88 -12.57 -4.12
CA VAL A 195 0.14 -11.55 -3.90
C VAL A 195 0.76 -11.15 -5.24
N ALA A 196 0.90 -9.86 -5.48
CA ALA A 196 1.65 -9.32 -6.61
C ALA A 196 2.21 -7.94 -6.30
N ASP A 197 3.36 -7.64 -6.89
CA ASP A 197 3.92 -6.30 -6.92
C ASP A 197 3.35 -5.55 -8.13
N VAL A 198 2.93 -4.31 -7.90
CA VAL A 198 2.24 -3.46 -8.87
C VAL A 198 3.27 -2.69 -9.69
N ARG A 199 3.03 -2.57 -10.99
CA ARG A 199 3.89 -1.83 -11.93
C ARG A 199 3.25 -0.54 -12.44
N PRO A 200 4.05 0.49 -12.77
CA PRO A 200 5.52 0.52 -12.75
C PRO A 200 6.12 0.66 -11.34
N GLN A 201 7.40 0.31 -11.18
CA GLN A 201 8.13 0.57 -9.93
C GLN A 201 8.38 2.07 -9.76
N MET A 202 8.21 2.57 -8.54
CA MET A 202 8.36 3.99 -8.23
C MET A 202 9.84 4.44 -8.17
N SER A 203 10.78 3.49 -8.06
CA SER A 203 12.21 3.79 -7.96
C SER A 203 12.80 4.37 -9.25
N ALA A 204 12.16 4.14 -10.41
CA ALA A 204 12.71 4.47 -11.72
C ALA A 204 13.15 5.93 -11.87
N ILE A 205 12.36 6.90 -11.39
CA ILE A 205 12.73 8.32 -11.47
C ILE A 205 13.91 8.65 -10.54
N ARG A 206 13.98 8.01 -9.37
CA ARG A 206 15.04 8.23 -8.39
C ARG A 206 16.35 7.64 -8.86
N GLU A 207 16.30 6.46 -9.48
CA GLU A 207 17.45 5.84 -10.16
C GLU A 207 17.96 6.73 -11.30
N PHE A 208 17.04 7.24 -12.15
CA PHE A 208 17.39 8.16 -13.23
C PHE A 208 18.06 9.45 -12.72
N LEU A 209 17.57 10.00 -11.60
CA LEU A 209 18.11 11.21 -10.97
C LEU A 209 19.28 10.94 -10.02
N ASN A 210 19.70 9.69 -9.85
CA ASN A 210 20.71 9.26 -8.89
C ASN A 210 20.43 9.73 -7.44
N ILE A 211 19.16 9.64 -7.01
CA ILE A 211 18.71 9.98 -5.66
C ILE A 211 18.62 8.70 -4.83
N THR A 212 19.40 8.63 -3.75
CA THR A 212 19.34 7.52 -2.80
C THR A 212 18.16 7.69 -1.83
N THR A 213 17.24 6.74 -1.82
CA THR A 213 16.16 6.64 -0.84
C THR A 213 15.92 5.20 -0.47
N ASP A 214 15.29 4.97 0.68
CA ASP A 214 14.75 3.65 1.02
C ASP A 214 13.76 3.21 -0.07
N ALA A 215 14.02 2.06 -0.67
CA ALA A 215 13.21 1.52 -1.75
C ALA A 215 11.92 0.94 -1.17
N CYS A 216 10.77 1.33 -1.69
CA CYS A 216 9.51 0.65 -1.39
C CYS A 216 8.82 0.19 -2.67
N VAL A 217 8.05 -0.89 -2.56
CA VAL A 217 7.30 -1.47 -3.67
C VAL A 217 5.81 -1.39 -3.38
N ALA A 218 5.02 -1.03 -4.39
CA ALA A 218 3.57 -1.13 -4.28
C ALA A 218 3.17 -2.61 -4.38
N ARG A 219 2.57 -3.16 -3.33
CA ARG A 219 2.23 -4.59 -3.23
C ARG A 219 0.75 -4.76 -2.95
N LEU A 220 0.08 -5.53 -3.82
CA LEU A 220 -1.28 -5.97 -3.65
C LEU A 220 -1.30 -7.39 -3.05
N THR A 221 -2.06 -7.58 -1.99
CA THR A 221 -2.32 -8.89 -1.38
C THR A 221 -3.82 -9.09 -1.19
N ILE A 222 -4.31 -10.31 -1.40
CA ILE A 222 -5.71 -10.68 -1.17
C ILE A 222 -5.75 -11.72 -0.05
N TRP A 223 -6.45 -11.40 1.02
CA TRP A 223 -6.59 -12.22 2.22
C TRP A 223 -8.04 -12.62 2.42
N GLU A 224 -8.29 -13.72 3.13
CA GLU A 224 -9.64 -14.01 3.62
C GLU A 224 -10.17 -12.85 4.48
N LYS A 225 -11.48 -12.60 4.45
CA LYS A 225 -12.09 -11.57 5.30
C LYS A 225 -12.24 -12.10 6.71
N LEU A 226 -11.50 -11.50 7.64
CA LEU A 226 -11.61 -11.76 9.08
C LEU A 226 -12.29 -10.60 9.80
N THR A 227 -12.79 -10.86 11.00
CA THR A 227 -13.43 -9.82 11.84
C THR A 227 -12.52 -9.44 13.00
N PRO A 228 -12.39 -8.16 13.35
CA PRO A 228 -11.63 -7.76 14.55
C PRO A 228 -12.15 -8.43 15.82
N ILE A 229 -11.23 -8.88 16.67
CA ILE A 229 -11.57 -9.57 17.94
C ILE A 229 -12.46 -8.71 18.85
N VAL A 230 -12.37 -7.38 18.73
CA VAL A 230 -13.17 -6.42 19.52
C VAL A 230 -14.67 -6.51 19.28
N HIS A 231 -15.11 -7.18 18.21
CA HIS A 231 -16.53 -7.45 17.97
C HIS A 231 -17.06 -8.65 18.77
N LEU A 232 -16.19 -9.48 19.35
CA LEU A 232 -16.58 -10.57 20.22
C LEU A 232 -16.97 -10.06 21.62
N ARG A 233 -17.85 -10.80 22.29
CA ARG A 233 -18.30 -10.49 23.66
C ARG A 233 -18.21 -11.71 24.56
N GLY A 234 -18.12 -11.47 25.87
CA GLY A 234 -18.27 -12.51 26.89
C GLY A 234 -17.29 -13.68 26.75
N ALA A 235 -17.82 -14.90 26.71
CA ALA A 235 -17.02 -16.13 26.68
C ALA A 235 -16.24 -16.28 25.37
N ASP A 236 -16.82 -15.86 24.24
CA ASP A 236 -16.20 -15.97 22.93
C ASP A 236 -14.94 -15.12 22.82
N PHE A 237 -15.00 -13.88 23.31
CA PHE A 237 -13.83 -13.00 23.36
C PHE A 237 -12.69 -13.65 24.18
N ARG A 238 -13.00 -14.14 25.39
CA ARG A 238 -11.98 -14.76 26.26
C ARG A 238 -11.34 -15.96 25.59
N ARG A 239 -12.15 -16.82 24.97
CA ARG A 239 -11.67 -18.01 24.28
C ARG A 239 -10.73 -17.63 23.13
N CYS A 240 -11.18 -16.80 22.19
CA CYS A 240 -10.38 -16.40 21.04
C CYS A 240 -9.13 -15.63 21.45
N TRP A 241 -9.20 -14.83 22.53
CA TRP A 241 -8.03 -14.15 23.09
C TRP A 241 -6.95 -15.15 23.55
N PHE A 242 -7.32 -16.17 24.33
CA PHE A 242 -6.35 -17.19 24.78
C PHE A 242 -5.77 -17.99 23.61
N GLU A 243 -6.60 -18.37 22.63
CA GLU A 243 -6.13 -19.08 21.43
C GLU A 243 -5.16 -18.21 20.61
N LEU A 244 -5.44 -16.92 20.45
CA LEU A 244 -4.56 -15.98 19.77
C LEU A 244 -3.22 -15.79 20.50
N ILE A 245 -3.24 -15.60 21.82
CA ILE A 245 -2.01 -15.49 22.62
C ILE A 245 -1.19 -16.77 22.54
N HIS A 246 -1.85 -17.93 22.60
CA HIS A 246 -1.18 -19.22 22.44
C HIS A 246 -0.55 -19.39 21.05
N ALA A 247 -1.27 -19.03 19.99
CA ALA A 247 -0.73 -19.03 18.63
C ALA A 247 0.51 -18.12 18.50
N HIS A 248 0.45 -16.90 19.06
CA HIS A 248 1.60 -15.98 19.07
C HIS A 248 2.79 -16.55 19.86
N HIS A 249 2.54 -17.19 21.00
CA HIS A 249 3.59 -17.84 21.78
C HIS A 249 4.27 -18.96 21.01
N LEU A 250 3.48 -19.81 20.33
CA LEU A 250 4.01 -20.89 19.50
C LEU A 250 4.85 -20.35 18.35
N LEU A 251 4.37 -19.33 17.64
CA LEU A 251 5.13 -18.67 16.57
C LEU A 251 6.42 -18.05 17.08
N TRP A 252 6.37 -17.42 18.25
CA TRP A 252 7.54 -16.80 18.88
C TRP A 252 8.65 -17.82 19.16
N ASN A 253 8.28 -18.99 19.68
CA ASN A 253 9.22 -20.09 19.95
C ASN A 253 9.86 -20.65 18.67
N HIS A 254 9.24 -20.43 17.51
CA HIS A 254 9.77 -20.79 16.19
C HIS A 254 10.42 -19.60 15.45
N GLY A 255 10.73 -18.51 16.16
CA GLY A 255 11.43 -17.35 15.61
C GLY A 255 10.55 -16.41 14.77
N ILE A 256 9.24 -16.63 14.73
CA ILE A 256 8.29 -15.78 14.01
C ILE A 256 7.65 -14.80 15.00
N ARG A 257 7.99 -13.52 14.86
CA ARG A 257 7.52 -12.47 15.77
C ARG A 257 6.58 -11.52 15.04
N HIS A 258 5.36 -11.33 15.56
CA HIS A 258 4.37 -10.42 14.98
C HIS A 258 4.79 -8.93 15.09
N LEU A 259 5.52 -8.58 16.14
CA LEU A 259 6.08 -7.24 16.46
C LEU A 259 5.06 -6.09 16.62
N ASP A 260 3.80 -6.28 16.22
CA ASP A 260 2.72 -5.29 16.33
C ASP A 260 1.39 -5.90 16.83
N PRO A 261 1.37 -6.64 17.95
CA PRO A 261 0.12 -7.18 18.49
C PRO A 261 -0.75 -6.03 19.01
N SER A 262 -1.89 -5.80 18.35
CA SER A 262 -2.86 -4.77 18.72
C SER A 262 -4.28 -5.29 18.54
N ALA A 263 -5.26 -4.68 19.21
CA ALA A 263 -6.66 -5.06 19.06
C ALA A 263 -7.17 -4.92 17.60
N ALA A 264 -6.55 -4.02 16.82
CA ALA A 264 -6.85 -3.84 15.40
C ALA A 264 -6.20 -4.91 14.50
N ASN A 265 -5.11 -5.54 14.95
CA ASN A 265 -4.40 -6.60 14.22
C ASN A 265 -4.79 -8.02 14.68
N MET A 266 -5.57 -8.14 15.76
CA MET A 266 -6.10 -9.41 16.24
C MET A 266 -7.46 -9.67 15.61
N MET A 267 -7.49 -10.68 14.74
CA MET A 267 -8.64 -10.98 13.90
C MET A 267 -9.12 -12.41 14.14
N VAL A 268 -10.42 -12.63 13.94
CA VAL A 268 -11.08 -13.92 14.17
C VAL A 268 -11.90 -14.33 12.95
N ARG A 269 -12.03 -15.65 12.76
CA ARG A 269 -12.90 -16.27 11.77
C ARG A 269 -14.21 -16.68 12.44
N TYR A 270 -15.35 -16.35 11.84
CA TYR A 270 -16.64 -16.90 12.25
C TYR A 270 -16.92 -18.21 11.51
N VAL A 271 -17.28 -19.27 12.24
CA VAL A 271 -17.59 -20.58 11.65
C VAL A 271 -19.00 -20.98 12.09
N GLY A 272 -19.98 -20.86 11.18
CA GLY A 272 -21.34 -21.38 11.38
C GLY A 272 -22.24 -20.59 12.34
N GLY A 273 -22.14 -19.26 12.39
CA GLY A 273 -23.01 -18.40 13.22
C GLY A 273 -22.69 -18.42 14.72
N ALA A 274 -21.71 -19.22 15.14
CA ALA A 274 -21.06 -19.14 16.45
C ALA A 274 -19.59 -18.77 16.24
N SER A 275 -19.06 -17.91 17.11
CA SER A 275 -17.62 -17.66 17.22
C SER A 275 -16.93 -18.94 17.69
N ARG A 276 -16.27 -19.62 16.76
CA ARG A 276 -15.40 -20.75 17.07
C ARG A 276 -14.05 -20.45 16.44
N CYS A 277 -12.97 -20.52 17.23
CA CYS A 277 -11.71 -20.89 16.62
C CYS A 277 -11.86 -22.27 15.99
N PRO A 278 -11.25 -22.51 14.82
CA PRO A 278 -11.50 -23.73 14.09
C PRO A 278 -10.80 -24.87 14.84
N GLN A 279 -11.54 -25.98 14.98
CA GLN A 279 -11.28 -27.08 15.92
C GLN A 279 -9.89 -27.70 15.85
#